data_AF-A0A954BUC4-F1
#
_entry.id   AF-A0A954BUC4-F1
#
_cell.length_a   1.000
_cell.length_b   1.000
_cell.length_c   1.000
_cell.angle_alpha   90.00
_cell.angle_beta   90.00
_cell.angle_gamma   90.00
#
_symmetry.space_group_name_H-M   'P 1'
#
loop_
_entity.id
_entity.type
_entity.pdbx_description
1 polymer ?
#
loop_
_entity_poly.entity_id
_entity_poly.type
_entity_poly.pdbx_seq_one_letter_code
_entity_poly.pdbx_strand_id
1 'polypeptide(L)'
;MSTLIVVNNPAKWPLQIPDVEVVAAKTYLTDPRYSELKGAKVFNLSRYYTYQSMGYYVSLLAEARGHRPMPDVNTIMNLRSLSMPRAESQDVEEETQHALKPLKGDEFTLSIYFGRNMAARYKRLALMLFNLFPAPFLRAQFVRESNWWSLTHIGTIPFSEVPEQHRPFLQQAAAEYLARPSRRPGKRQRMKYDLAVLFNEEEEHAPSNERAIKRFADAAWDLGINTEVIDKSDYGRLAEFDALFIR
;
A
#
# COMPACT_ATOMS: atom_id res chain seq x y z
N MET A 1 5.50 -22.26 4.45
CA MET A 1 5.25 -21.31 3.33
C MET A 1 6.56 -20.63 3.05
N SER A 2 7.13 -20.85 1.87
CA SER A 2 8.44 -20.30 1.52
C SER A 2 8.39 -18.78 1.40
N THR A 3 9.50 -18.13 1.71
CA THR A 3 9.65 -16.68 1.57
C THR A 3 10.67 -16.39 0.48
N LEU A 4 10.25 -15.67 -0.55
CA LEU A 4 11.06 -15.29 -1.70
C LEU A 4 11.31 -13.79 -1.65
N ILE A 5 12.57 -13.38 -1.86
CA ILE A 5 12.93 -12.00 -2.14
C ILE A 5 13.29 -11.93 -3.62
N VAL A 6 12.45 -11.26 -4.41
CA VAL A 6 12.65 -11.12 -5.85
C VAL A 6 13.39 -9.81 -6.13
N VAL A 7 14.58 -9.90 -6.72
CA VAL A 7 15.43 -8.76 -7.06
C VAL A 7 15.82 -8.79 -8.53
N ASN A 8 16.29 -7.67 -9.09
CA ASN A 8 16.81 -7.67 -10.46
C ASN A 8 18.09 -8.50 -10.61
N ASN A 9 19.00 -8.43 -9.63
CA ASN A 9 20.27 -9.16 -9.65
C ASN A 9 20.62 -9.66 -8.23
N PRO A 10 20.46 -10.96 -7.95
CA PRO A 10 20.81 -11.55 -6.65
C PRO A 10 22.26 -11.31 -6.20
N ALA A 11 23.22 -11.23 -7.13
CA ALA A 11 24.62 -10.97 -6.79
C ALA A 11 24.87 -9.57 -6.20
N LYS A 12 23.92 -8.64 -6.40
CA LYS A 12 23.96 -7.29 -5.83
C LYS A 12 23.12 -7.14 -4.56
N TRP A 13 22.56 -8.22 -4.04
CA TRP A 13 21.80 -8.23 -2.79
C TRP A 13 22.75 -8.43 -1.61
N PRO A 14 22.97 -7.41 -0.75
CA PRO A 14 23.99 -7.49 0.29
C PRO A 14 23.45 -7.99 1.63
N LEU A 15 22.12 -8.13 1.77
CA LEU A 15 21.49 -8.44 3.05
C LEU A 15 21.45 -9.94 3.30
N GLN A 16 21.86 -10.36 4.50
CA GLN A 16 21.85 -11.78 4.89
C GLN A 16 20.66 -12.05 5.80
N ILE A 17 19.54 -12.48 5.22
CA ILE A 17 18.31 -12.74 5.99
C ILE A 17 18.16 -14.28 6.09
N PRO A 18 17.94 -14.85 7.28
CA PRO A 18 17.72 -16.29 7.43
C PRO A 18 16.39 -16.72 6.81
N ASP A 19 16.32 -17.97 6.35
CA ASP A 19 15.08 -18.63 5.88
C ASP A 19 14.37 -17.94 4.70
N VAL A 20 15.13 -17.22 3.87
CA VAL A 20 14.63 -16.62 2.62
C VAL A 20 15.44 -17.05 1.42
N GLU A 21 14.77 -17.21 0.29
CA GLU A 21 15.41 -17.45 -1.00
C GLU A 21 15.46 -16.14 -1.78
N VAL A 22 16.65 -15.71 -2.21
CA VAL A 22 16.82 -14.53 -3.08
C VAL A 22 16.84 -14.99 -4.53
N VAL A 23 15.90 -14.50 -5.33
CA VAL A 23 15.67 -14.94 -6.71
C VAL A 23 15.72 -13.76 -7.67
N ALA A 24 16.29 -13.97 -8.85
CA ALA A 24 16.23 -12.97 -9.92
C ALA A 24 14.81 -12.85 -10.50
N ALA A 25 14.33 -11.64 -10.75
CA ALA A 25 12.99 -11.40 -11.30
C ALA A 25 12.70 -12.22 -12.57
N LYS A 26 13.66 -12.28 -13.50
CA LYS A 26 13.53 -13.10 -14.72
C LYS A 26 13.35 -14.59 -14.40
N THR A 27 14.11 -15.11 -13.46
CA THR A 27 14.05 -16.52 -13.03
C THR A 27 12.71 -16.82 -12.36
N TYR A 28 12.23 -15.95 -11.47
CA TYR A 28 10.90 -16.11 -10.86
C TYR A 28 9.75 -16.15 -11.88
N LEU A 29 9.86 -15.37 -12.96
CA LEU A 29 8.85 -15.31 -14.01
C LEU A 29 8.86 -16.55 -14.91
N THR A 30 10.04 -17.09 -15.22
CA THR A 30 10.23 -18.07 -16.30
C THR A 30 10.45 -19.51 -15.83
N ASP A 31 10.98 -19.72 -14.63
CA ASP A 31 11.28 -21.06 -14.11
C ASP A 31 9.99 -21.76 -13.62
N PRO A 32 9.63 -22.94 -14.16
CA PRO A 32 8.47 -23.71 -13.74
C PRO A 32 8.43 -24.02 -12.25
N ARG A 33 9.59 -24.11 -11.57
CA ARG A 33 9.68 -24.36 -10.12
C ARG A 33 8.82 -23.39 -9.31
N TYR A 34 8.79 -22.11 -9.69
CA TYR A 34 7.99 -21.11 -8.99
C TYR A 34 6.52 -21.10 -9.42
N SER A 35 6.18 -21.71 -10.55
CA SER A 35 4.79 -21.88 -10.97
C SER A 35 4.13 -23.06 -10.25
N GLU A 36 4.91 -24.11 -9.95
CA GLU A 36 4.45 -25.31 -9.24
C GLU A 36 4.47 -25.15 -7.71
N LEU A 37 5.17 -24.12 -7.20
CA LEU A 37 5.29 -23.85 -5.78
C LEU A 37 3.91 -23.52 -5.16
N LYS A 38 3.47 -24.35 -4.20
CA LYS A 38 2.18 -24.14 -3.52
C LYS A 38 2.30 -23.07 -2.44
N GLY A 39 2.04 -21.82 -2.82
CA GLY A 39 1.91 -20.70 -1.91
C GLY A 39 3.26 -20.22 -1.32
N ALA A 40 3.61 -18.99 -1.64
CA ALA A 40 4.82 -18.33 -1.16
C ALA A 40 4.52 -16.89 -0.75
N LYS A 41 5.34 -16.32 0.15
CA LYS A 41 5.43 -14.87 0.32
C LYS A 41 6.46 -14.36 -0.68
N VAL A 42 6.12 -13.32 -1.44
CA VAL A 42 6.99 -12.78 -2.49
C VAL A 42 7.25 -11.31 -2.19
N PHE A 43 8.40 -11.02 -1.59
CA PHE A 43 8.87 -9.65 -1.42
C PHE A 43 9.49 -9.19 -2.72
N ASN A 44 8.70 -8.46 -3.50
CA ASN A 44 9.13 -7.91 -4.77
C ASN A 44 9.94 -6.64 -4.49
N LEU A 45 11.23 -6.70 -4.79
CA LEU A 45 12.21 -5.63 -4.68
C LEU A 45 12.77 -5.27 -6.05
N SER A 46 11.93 -5.43 -7.08
CA SER A 46 12.25 -5.02 -8.43
C SER A 46 12.50 -3.52 -8.49
N ARG A 47 13.37 -3.11 -9.42
CA ARG A 47 13.76 -1.70 -9.59
C ARG A 47 12.60 -0.80 -10.02
N TYR A 48 11.66 -1.32 -10.81
CA TYR A 48 10.55 -0.58 -11.39
C TYR A 48 9.26 -1.40 -11.35
N TYR A 49 8.13 -0.71 -11.19
CA TYR A 49 6.78 -1.28 -11.15
C TYR A 49 5.84 -0.62 -12.17
N THR A 50 6.37 0.04 -13.21
CA THR A 50 5.58 0.59 -14.31
C THR A 50 4.80 -0.51 -15.03
N TYR A 51 3.72 -0.15 -15.74
CA TYR A 51 2.88 -1.15 -16.42
C TYR A 51 3.76 -1.91 -17.43
N GLN A 52 3.58 -3.22 -17.52
CA GLN A 52 4.42 -4.13 -18.32
C GLN A 52 5.91 -4.22 -17.91
N SER A 53 6.32 -3.62 -16.79
CA SER A 53 7.66 -3.86 -16.25
C SER A 53 7.79 -5.26 -15.63
N MET A 54 9.03 -5.76 -15.48
CA MET A 54 9.26 -7.03 -14.77
C MET A 54 8.71 -7.01 -13.35
N GLY A 55 8.86 -5.89 -12.62
CA GLY A 55 8.33 -5.80 -11.25
C GLY A 55 6.81 -5.90 -11.22
N TYR A 56 6.11 -5.26 -12.16
CA TYR A 56 4.66 -5.41 -12.30
C TYR A 56 4.26 -6.87 -12.57
N TYR A 57 4.92 -7.54 -13.52
CA TYR A 57 4.63 -8.94 -13.84
C TYR A 57 4.95 -9.91 -12.70
N VAL A 58 5.99 -9.64 -11.89
CA VAL A 58 6.32 -10.45 -10.71
C VAL A 58 5.14 -10.46 -9.73
N SER A 59 4.58 -9.28 -9.41
CA SER A 59 3.43 -9.19 -8.50
C SER A 59 2.16 -9.78 -9.11
N LEU A 60 1.88 -9.50 -10.39
CA LEU A 60 0.71 -10.04 -11.10
C LEU A 60 0.70 -11.57 -11.15
N LEU A 61 1.81 -12.18 -11.57
CA LEU A 61 1.90 -13.63 -11.66
C LEU A 61 1.99 -14.29 -10.28
N ALA A 62 2.57 -13.61 -9.28
CA ALA A 62 2.53 -14.10 -7.90
C ALA A 62 1.09 -14.26 -7.42
N GLU A 63 0.22 -13.25 -7.60
CA GLU A 63 -1.20 -13.36 -7.23
C GLU A 63 -1.90 -14.49 -7.98
N ALA A 64 -1.71 -14.59 -9.31
CA ALA A 64 -2.32 -15.63 -10.14
C ALA A 64 -1.91 -17.06 -9.70
N ARG A 65 -0.68 -17.22 -9.19
CA ARG A 65 -0.15 -18.49 -8.65
C ARG A 65 -0.60 -18.77 -7.20
N GLY A 66 -1.40 -17.90 -6.59
CA GLY A 66 -1.79 -18.02 -5.18
C GLY A 66 -0.64 -17.70 -4.21
N HIS A 67 0.42 -17.04 -4.68
CA HIS A 67 1.44 -16.44 -3.83
C HIS A 67 0.92 -15.11 -3.26
N ARG A 68 1.66 -14.59 -2.27
CA ARG A 68 1.35 -13.34 -1.58
C ARG A 68 2.45 -12.33 -1.85
N PRO A 69 2.35 -11.54 -2.93
CA PRO A 69 3.34 -10.53 -3.23
C PRO A 69 3.23 -9.31 -2.30
N MET A 70 4.36 -8.62 -2.13
CA MET A 70 4.47 -7.32 -1.51
C MET A 70 5.51 -6.50 -2.30
N PRO A 71 5.13 -5.39 -2.96
CA PRO A 71 3.75 -4.92 -3.13
C PRO A 71 2.91 -5.84 -4.03
N ASP A 72 1.60 -5.86 -3.78
CA ASP A 72 0.62 -6.49 -4.65
C ASP A 72 0.22 -5.55 -5.81
N VAL A 73 -0.54 -6.02 -6.80
CA VAL A 73 -0.87 -5.21 -7.99
C VAL A 73 -1.68 -3.98 -7.61
N ASN A 74 -2.63 -4.12 -6.69
CA ASN A 74 -3.45 -3.01 -6.19
C ASN A 74 -2.59 -1.95 -5.51
N THR A 75 -1.63 -2.35 -4.69
CA THR A 75 -0.67 -1.42 -4.05
C THR A 75 0.17 -0.69 -5.08
N ILE A 76 0.64 -1.37 -6.13
CA ILE A 76 1.38 -0.74 -7.23
C ILE A 76 0.52 0.33 -7.93
N MET A 77 -0.78 0.06 -8.13
CA MET A 77 -1.70 1.01 -8.75
C MET A 77 -2.02 2.19 -7.83
N ASN A 78 -2.34 1.94 -6.56
CA ASN A 78 -2.67 2.96 -5.57
C ASN A 78 -1.50 3.93 -5.33
N LEU A 79 -0.26 3.42 -5.31
CA LEU A 79 0.95 4.25 -5.19
C LEU A 79 1.12 5.24 -6.36
N ARG A 80 0.59 4.96 -7.55
CA ARG A 80 0.68 5.89 -8.69
C ARG A 80 -0.32 7.03 -8.61
N SER A 81 -1.52 6.75 -8.11
CA SER A 81 -2.60 7.72 -8.02
C SER A 81 -2.66 8.43 -6.67
N LEU A 82 -1.82 8.02 -5.70
CA LEU A 82 -1.96 8.41 -4.29
C LEU A 82 -3.37 8.12 -3.75
N SER A 83 -4.01 7.08 -4.28
CA SER A 83 -5.38 6.73 -3.90
C SER A 83 -5.40 6.12 -2.50
N MET A 84 -6.15 6.76 -1.61
CA MET A 84 -6.44 6.27 -0.26
C MET A 84 -7.86 6.68 0.16
N PRO A 85 -8.56 5.85 0.95
CA PRO A 85 -9.85 6.20 1.56
C PRO A 85 -9.79 7.51 2.36
N ARG A 86 -10.87 8.30 2.34
CA ARG A 86 -10.93 9.61 3.04
C ARG A 86 -10.61 9.51 4.53
N ALA A 87 -11.13 8.51 5.23
CA ALA A 87 -10.87 8.32 6.66
C ALA A 87 -9.38 8.06 6.94
N GLU A 88 -8.74 7.22 6.13
CA GLU A 88 -7.31 6.93 6.24
C GLU A 88 -6.45 8.16 5.87
N SER A 89 -6.91 8.97 4.92
CA SER A 89 -6.27 10.25 4.56
C SER A 89 -6.26 11.23 5.74
N GLN A 90 -7.38 11.38 6.45
CA GLN A 90 -7.48 12.26 7.62
C GLN A 90 -6.54 11.81 8.74
N ASP A 91 -6.54 10.51 9.06
CA ASP A 91 -5.65 9.97 10.09
C ASP A 91 -4.17 10.20 9.74
N VAL A 92 -3.78 10.01 8.47
CA VAL A 92 -2.42 10.28 8.00
C VAL A 92 -2.08 11.76 8.08
N GLU A 93 -3.00 12.64 7.73
CA GLU A 93 -2.81 14.09 7.77
C GLU A 93 -2.59 14.58 9.21
N GLU A 94 -3.42 14.13 10.17
CA GLU A 94 -3.25 14.43 11.59
C GLU A 94 -1.89 13.98 12.12
N GLU A 95 -1.50 12.73 11.84
CA GLU A 95 -0.21 12.21 12.27
C GLU A 95 0.96 12.90 11.55
N THR A 96 0.77 13.34 10.31
CA THR A 96 1.75 14.14 9.56
C THR A 96 1.98 15.47 10.25
N GLN A 97 0.92 16.20 10.61
CA GLN A 97 1.07 17.46 11.35
C GLN A 97 1.77 17.22 12.68
N HIS A 98 1.38 16.20 13.44
CA HIS A 98 1.99 15.88 14.73
C HIS A 98 3.48 15.54 14.60
N ALA A 99 3.83 14.62 13.70
CA ALA A 99 5.19 14.10 13.57
C ALA A 99 6.17 15.12 12.96
N LEU A 100 5.70 15.96 12.03
CA LEU A 100 6.52 16.92 11.29
C LEU A 100 6.51 18.34 11.89
N LYS A 101 5.64 18.65 12.86
CA LYS A 101 5.57 19.95 13.56
C LYS A 101 6.93 20.55 13.98
N PRO A 102 7.90 19.77 14.51
CA PRO A 102 9.16 20.35 14.98
C PRO A 102 10.16 20.70 13.86
N LEU A 103 9.87 20.34 12.62
CA LEU A 103 10.77 20.59 11.49
C LEU A 103 10.74 22.07 11.11
N LYS A 104 11.93 22.62 10.83
CA LYS A 104 12.10 24.03 10.45
C LYS A 104 12.07 24.25 8.94
N GLY A 105 12.43 23.25 8.14
CA GLY A 105 12.39 23.34 6.67
C GLY A 105 10.98 23.17 6.12
N ASP A 106 10.81 23.48 4.84
CA ASP A 106 9.53 23.38 4.12
C ASP A 106 9.40 22.11 3.29
N GLU A 107 10.45 21.29 3.23
CA GLU A 107 10.42 19.99 2.57
C GLU A 107 10.94 18.91 3.51
N PHE A 108 10.33 17.74 3.45
CA PHE A 108 10.76 16.58 4.22
C PHE A 108 10.59 15.29 3.43
N THR A 109 11.61 14.44 3.45
CA THR A 109 11.57 13.11 2.84
C THR A 109 11.68 12.04 3.91
N LEU A 110 10.63 11.22 4.04
CA LEU A 110 10.56 10.09 4.94
C LEU A 110 10.88 8.80 4.19
N SER A 111 12.01 8.16 4.50
CA SER A 111 12.31 6.80 4.02
C SER A 111 11.75 5.75 4.97
N ILE A 112 11.06 4.75 4.46
CA ILE A 112 10.39 3.69 5.23
C ILE A 112 10.89 2.34 4.73
N TYR A 113 11.38 1.51 5.65
CA TYR A 113 11.88 0.16 5.39
C TYR A 113 11.07 -0.84 6.20
N PHE A 114 10.30 -1.69 5.54
CA PHE A 114 9.41 -2.68 6.15
C PHE A 114 8.53 -2.08 7.27
N GLY A 115 7.96 -0.90 7.01
CA GLY A 115 7.10 -0.16 7.94
C GLY A 115 7.81 0.54 9.09
N ARG A 116 9.13 0.71 9.02
CA ARG A 116 9.94 1.37 10.06
C ARG A 116 10.78 2.50 9.47
N ASN A 117 11.07 3.48 10.32
CA ASN A 117 12.02 4.56 10.06
C ASN A 117 13.12 4.55 11.12
N MET A 118 14.30 5.07 10.77
CA MET A 118 15.46 5.13 11.67
C MET A 118 15.23 6.03 12.89
N ALA A 119 14.49 7.13 12.71
CA ALA A 119 14.12 8.01 13.81
C ALA A 119 12.79 7.55 14.43
N ALA A 120 12.82 7.26 15.73
CA ALA A 120 11.67 6.76 16.48
C ALA A 120 10.43 7.68 16.43
N ARG A 121 10.64 8.99 16.28
CA ARG A 121 9.56 9.99 16.14
C ARG A 121 8.61 9.68 14.99
N TYR A 122 9.12 9.19 13.86
CA TYR A 122 8.30 8.93 12.67
C TYR A 122 7.74 7.50 12.63
N LYS A 123 7.89 6.72 13.70
CA LYS A 123 7.48 5.31 13.74
C LYS A 123 6.00 5.12 13.43
N ARG A 124 5.13 5.98 13.97
CA ARG A 124 3.68 5.87 13.77
C ARG A 124 3.30 6.23 12.33
N LEU A 125 3.72 7.40 11.85
CA LEU A 125 3.52 7.83 10.46
C LEU A 125 4.06 6.80 9.45
N ALA A 126 5.28 6.27 9.67
CA ALA A 126 5.87 5.25 8.80
C ALA A 126 5.05 3.95 8.77
N LEU A 127 4.51 3.53 9.91
CA LEU A 127 3.67 2.34 9.99
C LEU A 127 2.32 2.55 9.32
N MET A 128 1.70 3.73 9.48
CA MET A 128 0.43 4.07 8.83
C MET A 128 0.58 4.03 7.31
N LEU A 129 1.55 4.77 6.76
CA LEU A 129 1.82 4.79 5.32
C LEU A 129 2.16 3.38 4.77
N PHE A 130 2.89 2.57 5.52
CA PHE A 130 3.18 1.20 5.14
C PHE A 130 1.95 0.29 5.14
N ASN A 131 1.01 0.48 6.07
CA ASN A 131 -0.23 -0.29 6.09
C ASN A 131 -1.16 0.07 4.93
N LEU A 132 -1.16 1.35 4.53
CA LEU A 132 -1.91 1.86 3.37
C LEU A 132 -1.32 1.39 2.05
N PHE A 133 0.01 1.45 1.94
CA PHE A 133 0.75 1.06 0.75
C PHE A 133 1.78 -0.04 1.07
N PRO A 134 1.38 -1.30 1.26
CA PRO A 134 2.29 -2.37 1.66
C PRO A 134 3.37 -2.63 0.61
N ALA A 135 4.54 -2.03 0.79
CA ALA A 135 5.72 -2.25 -0.04
C ALA A 135 6.98 -2.32 0.84
N PRO A 136 8.00 -3.12 0.47
CA PRO A 136 9.16 -3.30 1.32
C PRO A 136 9.91 -2.00 1.59
N PHE A 137 10.09 -1.17 0.56
CA PHE A 137 10.76 0.14 0.65
C PHE A 137 9.84 1.20 0.09
N LEU A 138 9.56 2.22 0.90
CA LEU A 138 8.80 3.39 0.51
C LEU A 138 9.60 4.65 0.77
N ARG A 139 9.31 5.68 0.00
CA ARG A 139 9.75 7.05 0.24
C ARG A 139 8.55 7.97 0.08
N ALA A 140 8.25 8.70 1.15
CA ALA A 140 7.20 9.72 1.17
C ALA A 140 7.84 11.10 1.19
N GLN A 141 7.33 12.02 0.37
CA GLN A 141 7.76 13.41 0.26
C GLN A 141 6.65 14.30 0.76
N PHE A 142 7.03 15.27 1.59
CA PHE A 142 6.13 16.22 2.20
C PHE A 142 6.61 17.62 1.92
N VAL A 143 5.67 18.53 1.68
CA VAL A 143 5.91 19.97 1.52
C VAL A 143 5.09 20.70 2.57
N ARG A 144 5.65 21.78 3.10
CA ARG A 144 4.96 22.68 4.04
C ARG A 144 4.56 23.96 3.33
N GLU A 145 3.27 24.22 3.27
CA GLU A 145 2.71 25.46 2.73
C GLU A 145 1.82 26.10 3.80
N SER A 146 1.97 27.39 4.05
CA SER A 146 1.16 28.12 5.06
C SER A 146 1.12 27.44 6.44
N ASN A 147 2.27 26.90 6.89
CA ASN A 147 2.42 26.11 8.13
C ASN A 147 1.68 24.77 8.18
N TRP A 148 1.22 24.25 7.04
CA TRP A 148 0.56 22.95 6.93
C TRP A 148 1.40 21.98 6.12
N TRP A 149 1.65 20.78 6.65
CA TRP A 149 2.37 19.73 5.93
C TRP A 149 1.44 18.90 5.07
N SER A 150 1.74 18.75 3.78
CA SER A 150 0.99 17.88 2.87
C SER A 150 1.87 16.76 2.35
N LEU A 151 1.30 15.56 2.21
CA LEU A 151 1.94 14.45 1.50
C LEU A 151 1.79 14.70 -0.01
N THR A 152 2.89 15.00 -0.70
CA THR A 152 2.87 15.31 -2.13
C THR A 152 3.18 14.09 -3.00
N HIS A 153 3.97 13.15 -2.48
CA HIS A 153 4.31 11.93 -3.18
C HIS A 153 4.63 10.80 -2.21
N ILE A 154 4.19 9.57 -2.53
CA ILE A 154 4.70 8.35 -1.92
C ILE A 154 4.94 7.32 -3.02
N GLY A 155 6.09 6.67 -2.99
CA GLY A 155 6.48 5.71 -3.99
C GLY A 155 7.42 4.64 -3.44
N THR A 156 7.57 3.56 -4.20
CA THR A 156 8.62 2.58 -3.93
C THR A 156 9.98 3.12 -4.34
N ILE A 157 11.04 2.65 -3.66
CA ILE A 157 12.42 2.93 -4.07
C ILE A 157 13.19 1.62 -4.29
N PRO A 158 14.09 1.56 -5.27
CA PRO A 158 14.95 0.41 -5.45
C PRO A 158 15.99 0.33 -4.32
N PHE A 159 16.51 -0.88 -4.07
CA PHE A 159 17.57 -1.08 -3.07
C PHE A 159 18.80 -0.19 -3.32
N SER A 160 19.14 0.09 -4.58
CA SER A 160 20.26 0.95 -4.95
C SER A 160 20.15 2.39 -4.45
N GLU A 161 18.94 2.86 -4.12
CA GLU A 161 18.69 4.19 -3.57
C GLU A 161 18.65 4.21 -2.03
N VAL A 162 18.87 3.06 -1.38
CA VAL A 162 19.03 3.00 0.07
C VAL A 162 20.45 3.44 0.43
N PRO A 163 20.60 4.53 1.21
CA PRO A 163 21.92 5.00 1.64
C PRO A 163 22.68 3.90 2.39
N GLU A 164 24.01 3.85 2.24
CA GLU A 164 24.82 2.80 2.88
C GLU A 164 24.70 2.82 4.40
N GLN A 165 24.66 4.03 4.97
CA GLN A 165 24.43 4.27 6.40
C GLN A 165 23.09 3.72 6.92
N HIS A 166 22.09 3.51 6.05
CA HIS A 166 20.80 2.93 6.44
C HIS A 166 20.81 1.39 6.37
N ARG A 167 21.80 0.77 5.73
CA ARG A 167 21.84 -0.69 5.50
C ARG A 167 21.82 -1.52 6.80
N PRO A 168 22.55 -1.16 7.88
CA PRO A 168 22.46 -1.92 9.14
C PRO A 168 21.05 -1.90 9.74
N PHE A 169 20.39 -0.74 9.71
CA PHE A 169 19.00 -0.61 10.16
C PHE A 169 18.04 -1.40 9.28
N LEU A 170 18.22 -1.33 7.95
CA LEU A 170 17.41 -2.07 6.99
C LEU A 170 17.55 -3.59 7.19
N GLN A 171 18.77 -4.09 7.37
CA GLN A 171 19.07 -5.49 7.69
C GLN A 171 18.25 -5.95 8.90
N GLN A 172 18.28 -5.18 9.99
CA GLN A 172 17.51 -5.47 11.20
C GLN A 172 15.99 -5.41 10.95
N ALA A 173 15.51 -4.35 10.31
CA ALA A 173 14.08 -4.16 10.02
C ALA A 173 13.51 -5.29 9.16
N ALA A 174 14.27 -5.72 8.14
CA ALA A 174 13.92 -6.84 7.28
C ALA A 174 13.90 -8.16 8.07
N ALA A 175 14.96 -8.48 8.81
CA ALA A 175 15.02 -9.71 9.60
C ALA A 175 13.84 -9.81 10.58
N GLU A 176 13.53 -8.74 11.31
CA GLU A 176 12.37 -8.70 12.22
C GLU A 176 11.03 -8.81 11.50
N TYR A 177 10.88 -8.21 10.31
CA TYR A 177 9.64 -8.28 9.56
C TYR A 177 9.40 -9.68 8.99
N LEU A 178 10.43 -10.27 8.39
CA LEU A 178 10.34 -11.58 7.72
C LEU A 178 10.26 -12.74 8.73
N ALA A 179 10.84 -12.61 9.92
CA ALA A 179 10.74 -13.59 10.99
C ALA A 179 9.32 -13.68 11.61
N ARG A 180 8.45 -12.68 11.39
CA ARG A 180 7.08 -12.71 11.93
C ARG A 180 6.31 -13.89 11.34
N PRO A 181 5.72 -14.75 12.20
CA PRO A 181 4.79 -15.77 11.74
C PRO A 181 3.73 -15.10 10.87
N SER A 182 3.44 -15.68 9.70
CA SER A 182 2.36 -15.16 8.88
C SER A 182 1.08 -15.23 9.71
N ARG A 183 0.60 -14.09 10.21
CA ARG A 183 -0.79 -14.00 10.63
C ARG A 183 -1.58 -14.44 9.41
N ARG A 184 -2.46 -15.43 9.57
CA ARG A 184 -3.49 -15.67 8.55
C ARG A 184 -4.15 -14.30 8.40
N PRO A 185 -4.11 -13.65 7.22
CA PRO A 185 -4.97 -12.50 7.05
C PRO A 185 -6.36 -13.03 7.40
N GLY A 186 -6.99 -12.46 8.44
CA GLY A 186 -8.44 -12.56 8.53
C GLY A 186 -8.94 -12.18 7.15
N LYS A 187 -9.82 -13.00 6.56
CA LYS A 187 -10.29 -12.80 5.18
C LYS A 187 -10.48 -11.31 4.99
N ARG A 188 -9.57 -10.63 4.25
CA ARG A 188 -9.91 -9.34 3.65
C ARG A 188 -11.10 -9.74 2.80
N GLN A 189 -12.29 -9.35 3.24
CA GLN A 189 -13.50 -9.67 2.53
C GLN A 189 -13.26 -9.09 1.14
N ARG A 190 -13.10 -9.99 0.17
CA ARG A 190 -12.79 -9.59 -1.19
C ARG A 190 -14.04 -8.86 -1.63
N MET A 191 -13.96 -7.53 -1.62
CA MET A 191 -15.02 -6.65 -2.07
C MET A 191 -15.35 -7.10 -3.48
N LYS A 192 -16.49 -7.75 -3.65
CA LYS A 192 -16.86 -8.42 -4.89
C LYS A 192 -17.68 -7.49 -5.78
N TYR A 193 -18.29 -6.49 -5.17
CA TYR A 193 -19.25 -5.61 -5.78
C TYR A 193 -18.98 -4.17 -5.35
N ASP A 194 -19.16 -3.23 -6.26
CA ASP A 194 -19.08 -1.80 -6.03
C ASP A 194 -20.50 -1.19 -6.07
N LEU A 195 -20.88 -0.48 -5.01
CA LEU A 195 -22.19 0.13 -4.83
C LEU A 195 -22.04 1.65 -4.71
N ALA A 196 -22.61 2.38 -5.67
CA ALA A 196 -22.78 3.82 -5.55
C ALA A 196 -23.92 4.13 -4.57
N VAL A 197 -23.72 5.10 -3.70
CA VAL A 197 -24.73 5.64 -2.78
C VAL A 197 -24.96 7.10 -3.17
N LEU A 198 -26.10 7.39 -3.79
CA LEU A 198 -26.43 8.77 -4.15
C LEU A 198 -26.81 9.54 -2.89
N PHE A 199 -25.97 10.49 -2.49
CA PHE A 199 -26.21 11.32 -1.32
C PHE A 199 -25.52 12.68 -1.48
N ASN A 200 -26.29 13.74 -1.29
CA ASN A 200 -25.78 15.11 -1.27
C ASN A 200 -26.01 15.72 0.12
N GLU A 201 -24.93 16.07 0.81
CA GLU A 201 -24.98 16.67 2.15
C GLU A 201 -25.47 18.13 2.11
N GLU A 202 -25.31 18.81 0.97
CA GLU A 202 -25.73 20.19 0.79
C GLU A 202 -27.23 20.33 0.44
N GLU A 203 -27.96 19.23 0.29
CA GLU A 203 -29.40 19.27 0.08
C GLU A 203 -30.15 19.63 1.37
N GLU A 204 -30.91 20.73 1.31
CA GLU A 204 -31.73 21.23 2.43
C GLU A 204 -32.71 20.19 2.99
N HIS A 205 -33.13 19.24 2.15
CA HIS A 205 -34.03 18.14 2.52
C HIS A 205 -33.44 16.77 2.16
N ALA A 206 -32.19 16.55 2.56
CA ALA A 206 -31.53 15.27 2.31
C ALA A 206 -32.32 14.08 2.92
N PRO A 207 -32.51 12.97 2.16
CA PRO A 207 -33.30 11.81 2.58
C PRO A 207 -32.59 10.96 3.65
N SER A 208 -31.35 11.28 4.00
CA SER A 208 -30.53 10.61 5.01
C SER A 208 -29.52 11.59 5.62
N ASN A 209 -28.75 11.12 6.61
CA ASN A 209 -27.68 11.89 7.23
C ASN A 209 -26.37 11.09 7.22
N GLU A 210 -25.26 11.77 7.43
CA GLU A 210 -23.91 11.19 7.40
C GLU A 210 -23.79 9.93 8.30
N ARG A 211 -24.40 9.95 9.48
CA ARG A 211 -24.41 8.81 10.41
C ARG A 211 -25.13 7.59 9.84
N ALA A 212 -26.22 7.79 9.11
CA ALA A 212 -26.95 6.72 8.45
C ALA A 212 -26.15 6.15 7.26
N ILE A 213 -25.52 7.02 6.47
CA ILE A 213 -24.65 6.61 5.36
C ILE A 213 -23.46 5.80 5.86
N LYS A 214 -22.83 6.23 6.96
CA LYS A 214 -21.73 5.49 7.58
C LYS A 214 -22.15 4.10 8.04
N ARG A 215 -23.29 3.99 8.73
CA ARG A 215 -23.85 2.69 9.14
C ARG A 215 -24.18 1.78 7.97
N PHE A 216 -24.63 2.37 6.86
CA PHE A 216 -24.91 1.64 5.62
C PHE A 216 -23.61 1.12 4.99
N ALA A 217 -22.58 1.95 4.90
CA ALA A 217 -21.26 1.56 4.41
C ALA A 217 -20.63 0.44 5.28
N ASP A 218 -20.75 0.53 6.60
CA ASP A 218 -20.29 -0.51 7.54
C ASP A 218 -21.01 -1.85 7.28
N ALA A 219 -22.34 -1.81 7.10
CA ALA A 219 -23.13 -3.00 6.79
C ALA A 219 -22.82 -3.60 5.41
N ALA A 220 -22.56 -2.75 4.40
CA ALA A 220 -22.15 -3.17 3.07
C ALA A 220 -20.76 -3.81 3.09
N TRP A 221 -19.84 -3.25 3.87
CA TRP A 221 -18.51 -3.79 4.10
C TRP A 221 -18.56 -5.21 4.68
N ASP A 222 -19.40 -5.44 5.70
CA ASP A 222 -19.63 -6.76 6.31
C ASP A 222 -20.22 -7.79 5.32
N LEU A 223 -20.83 -7.32 4.22
CA LEU A 223 -21.34 -8.15 3.12
C LEU A 223 -20.33 -8.29 1.96
N GLY A 224 -19.19 -7.60 2.02
CA GLY A 224 -18.16 -7.63 0.98
C GLY A 224 -18.52 -6.77 -0.23
N ILE A 225 -19.21 -5.66 0.02
CA ILE A 225 -19.59 -4.65 -0.97
C ILE A 225 -18.82 -3.37 -0.63
N ASN A 226 -18.10 -2.84 -1.62
CA ASN A 226 -17.47 -1.54 -1.50
C ASN A 226 -18.52 -0.46 -1.79
N THR A 227 -18.55 0.60 -0.99
CA THR A 227 -19.53 1.68 -1.17
C THR A 227 -18.82 3.00 -1.42
N GLU A 228 -19.25 3.71 -2.45
CA GLU A 228 -18.81 5.09 -2.72
C GLU A 228 -20.02 6.02 -2.67
N VAL A 229 -19.89 7.13 -1.93
CA VAL A 229 -20.90 8.19 -1.94
C VAL A 229 -20.66 9.07 -3.15
N ILE A 230 -21.70 9.20 -3.99
CA ILE A 230 -21.68 9.99 -5.20
C ILE A 230 -22.79 11.05 -5.16
N ASP A 231 -22.63 12.11 -5.94
CA ASP A 231 -23.68 13.11 -6.15
C ASP A 231 -24.13 13.17 -7.62
N LYS A 232 -24.97 14.14 -7.97
CA LYS A 232 -25.51 14.29 -9.33
C LYS A 232 -24.41 14.55 -10.37
N SER A 233 -23.29 15.17 -9.97
CA SER A 233 -22.16 15.49 -10.85
C SER A 233 -21.38 14.25 -11.27
N ASP A 234 -21.44 13.17 -10.48
CA ASP A 234 -20.81 11.87 -10.76
C ASP A 234 -21.60 10.99 -11.74
N TYR A 235 -22.65 11.49 -12.39
CA TYR A 235 -23.50 10.71 -13.31
C TYR A 235 -22.69 9.92 -14.36
N GLY A 236 -21.61 10.50 -14.88
CA GLY A 236 -20.73 9.85 -15.87
C GLY A 236 -19.97 8.62 -15.36
N ARG A 237 -19.87 8.45 -14.03
CA ARG A 237 -19.18 7.35 -13.36
C ARG A 237 -20.12 6.21 -12.97
N LEU A 238 -21.44 6.36 -13.18
CA LEU A 238 -22.41 5.34 -12.77
C LEU A 238 -22.15 3.95 -13.35
N ALA A 239 -21.54 3.87 -14.54
CA ALA A 239 -21.17 2.62 -15.18
C ALA A 239 -19.98 1.90 -14.51
N GLU A 240 -19.28 2.54 -13.58
CA GLU A 240 -18.18 1.96 -12.79
C GLU A 240 -18.69 1.08 -11.64
N PHE A 241 -19.97 1.22 -11.28
CA PHE A 241 -20.58 0.53 -10.14
C PHE A 241 -21.49 -0.62 -10.61
N ASP A 242 -21.56 -1.68 -9.80
CA ASP A 242 -22.48 -2.80 -10.03
C ASP A 242 -23.93 -2.46 -9.65
N ALA A 243 -24.12 -1.49 -8.76
CA ALA A 243 -25.42 -1.06 -8.28
C ALA A 243 -25.42 0.41 -7.83
N LEU A 244 -26.62 0.98 -7.76
CA LEU A 244 -26.88 2.33 -7.27
C LEU A 244 -27.97 2.28 -6.18
N PHE A 245 -27.67 2.86 -5.02
CA PHE A 245 -28.62 3.07 -3.94
C PHE A 245 -29.14 4.50 -3.97
N ILE A 246 -30.46 4.63 -4.09
CA ILE A 246 -31.20 5.91 -4.07
C ILE A 246 -32.26 5.79 -2.98
N ARG A 247 -32.43 6.82 -2.17
CA ARG A 247 -33.45 6.90 -1.13
C ARG A 247 -34.21 8.21 -1.21
#